data_AF-A0A376K638-F1
#
_entry.id   AF-A0A376K638-F1
#
_cell.length_a   1.000
_cell.length_b   1.000
_cell.length_c   1.000
_cell.angle_alpha   90.00
_cell.angle_beta   90.00
_cell.angle_gamma   90.00
#
_symmetry.space_group_name_H-M   'P 1'
#
loop_
_entity.id
_entity.type
_entity.pdbx_description
1 polymer ?
#
loop_
_entity_poly.entity_id
_entity_poly.type
_entity_poly.pdbx_seq_one_letter_code
_entity_poly.pdbx_strand_id
1 'polypeptide(L)'
;MAAASGLMLVAPEKRNPLLASSFGTGELIRHALDNGIRHIILGIGGSATVDGGMGMAQALGVRFLDADGQVLAANGGNLARVASIEMDECDPRLANCHIEVACDVDNPLVGPRGAAAVFGPQKRGNAGNGRRAGTGAAKFRPRFTTANGNQRLPDGGRRRGGRDGYCGGGIPQCGY
;
A
#
# COMPACT_ATOMS: atom_id res chain seq x y z
N MET A 1 1.17 -0.04 11.62
CA MET A 1 2.09 -0.51 10.57
C MET A 1 3.51 -0.79 11.06
N ALA A 2 4.22 0.18 11.66
CA ALA A 2 5.64 0.03 12.00
C ALA A 2 6.00 -1.20 12.86
N ALA A 3 5.08 -1.65 13.72
CA ALA A 3 5.28 -2.86 14.54
C ALA A 3 5.47 -4.16 13.74
N ALA A 4 4.95 -4.23 12.51
CA ALA A 4 5.06 -5.41 11.64
C ALA A 4 5.85 -5.16 10.35
N SER A 5 5.91 -3.90 9.89
CA SER A 5 6.51 -3.52 8.60
C SER A 5 7.38 -2.27 8.71
N GLY A 6 7.96 -2.02 9.88
CA GLY A 6 8.71 -0.81 10.21
C GLY A 6 10.18 -0.85 9.81
N LEU A 7 10.73 0.32 9.51
CA LEU A 7 12.13 0.52 9.15
C LEU A 7 13.11 0.11 10.27
N MET A 8 12.65 0.20 11.53
CA MET A 8 13.42 -0.18 12.72
C MET A 8 13.54 -1.69 12.90
N LEU A 9 12.70 -2.48 12.22
CA LEU A 9 12.77 -3.95 12.26
C LEU A 9 13.84 -4.51 11.32
N VAL A 10 14.43 -3.66 10.46
CA VAL A 10 15.39 -4.08 9.44
C VAL A 10 16.74 -3.41 9.71
N ALA A 11 17.73 -4.25 9.99
CA ALA A 11 19.12 -3.82 10.13
C ALA A 11 19.56 -3.01 8.89
N PRO A 12 20.29 -1.88 9.05
CA PRO A 12 20.60 -0.98 7.95
C PRO A 12 21.19 -1.68 6.72
N GLU A 13 22.01 -2.70 6.91
CA GLU A 13 22.70 -3.44 5.84
C GLU A 13 21.73 -4.33 5.03
N LYS A 14 20.61 -4.71 5.64
CA LYS A 14 19.57 -5.57 5.05
C LYS A 14 18.42 -4.77 4.43
N ARG A 15 18.46 -3.43 4.52
CA ARG A 15 17.39 -2.57 4.03
C ARG A 15 17.34 -2.57 2.50
N ASN A 16 16.33 -3.26 1.97
CA ASN A 16 15.98 -3.22 0.56
C ASN A 16 14.47 -2.98 0.40
N PRO A 17 14.03 -1.75 0.07
CA PRO A 17 12.62 -1.42 -0.02
C PRO A 17 11.89 -2.17 -1.14
N LEU A 18 12.62 -2.68 -2.16
CA LEU A 18 12.01 -3.50 -3.21
C LEU A 18 11.69 -4.93 -2.78
N LEU A 19 12.32 -5.41 -1.70
CA LEU A 19 12.04 -6.73 -1.13
C LEU A 19 11.15 -6.65 0.11
N ALA A 20 11.16 -5.51 0.80
CA ALA A 20 10.33 -5.29 1.98
C ALA A 20 8.83 -5.35 1.63
N SER A 21 8.05 -5.94 2.55
CA SER A 21 6.63 -6.21 2.38
C SER A 21 5.78 -5.64 3.51
N SER A 22 4.59 -5.14 3.18
CA SER A 22 3.57 -4.73 4.14
C SER A 22 2.69 -5.88 4.64
N PHE A 23 3.00 -7.14 4.25
CA PHE A 23 2.21 -8.32 4.57
C PHE A 23 1.85 -8.45 6.06
N GLY A 24 2.84 -8.30 6.95
CA GLY A 24 2.60 -8.37 8.40
C GLY A 24 1.64 -7.31 8.93
N THR A 25 1.49 -6.16 8.26
CA THR A 25 0.45 -5.19 8.61
C THR A 25 -0.95 -5.72 8.30
N GLY A 26 -1.11 -6.44 7.20
CA GLY A 26 -2.39 -7.11 6.88
C GLY A 26 -2.68 -8.27 7.83
N GLU A 27 -1.67 -9.00 8.30
CA GLU A 27 -1.83 -10.01 9.36
C GLU A 27 -2.36 -9.41 10.66
N LEU A 28 -1.86 -8.23 11.07
CA LEU A 28 -2.38 -7.52 12.24
C LEU A 28 -3.84 -7.07 12.05
N ILE A 29 -4.21 -6.60 10.86
CA ILE A 29 -5.59 -6.23 10.54
C ILE A 29 -6.49 -7.47 10.62
N ARG A 30 -6.07 -8.58 9.98
CA ARG A 30 -6.81 -9.85 10.03
C ARG A 30 -6.99 -10.34 11.47
N HIS A 31 -5.94 -10.29 12.29
CA HIS A 31 -6.03 -10.63 13.70
C HIS A 31 -7.03 -9.73 14.44
N ALA A 32 -7.08 -8.42 14.16
CA ALA A 32 -8.10 -7.55 14.73
C ALA A 32 -9.53 -7.94 14.30
N LEU A 33 -9.72 -8.27 13.02
CA LEU A 33 -11.01 -8.75 12.48
C LEU A 33 -11.44 -10.08 13.13
N ASP A 34 -10.49 -10.99 13.37
CA ASP A 34 -10.68 -12.27 14.06
C ASP A 34 -11.19 -12.06 15.50
N ASN A 35 -10.77 -10.96 16.15
CA ASN A 35 -11.24 -10.55 17.47
C ASN A 35 -12.55 -9.73 17.44
N GLY A 36 -13.25 -9.70 16.30
CA GLY A 36 -14.52 -8.99 16.18
C GLY A 36 -14.40 -7.47 16.11
N ILE A 37 -13.20 -6.91 16.02
CA ILE A 37 -12.98 -5.46 15.91
C ILE A 37 -13.51 -4.98 14.55
N ARG A 38 -14.25 -3.87 14.55
CA ARG A 38 -14.84 -3.26 13.35
C ARG A 38 -14.49 -1.78 13.19
N HIS A 39 -13.70 -1.22 14.10
CA HIS A 39 -13.11 0.11 13.97
C HIS A 39 -11.62 0.01 14.21
N ILE A 40 -10.82 0.30 13.18
CA ILE A 40 -9.36 0.18 13.22
C ILE A 40 -8.76 1.54 12.88
N ILE A 41 -7.94 2.07 13.78
CA ILE A 41 -7.11 3.24 13.50
C ILE A 41 -5.71 2.74 13.14
N LEU A 42 -5.30 2.96 11.89
CA LEU A 42 -4.04 2.50 11.32
C LEU A 42 -3.05 3.66 11.15
N GLY A 43 -2.02 3.69 12.00
CA GLY A 43 -0.83 4.51 11.78
C GLY A 43 0.11 3.89 10.75
N ILE A 44 0.43 4.64 9.68
CA ILE A 44 1.26 4.19 8.54
C ILE A 44 2.69 4.76 8.52
N GLY A 45 3.04 5.60 9.50
CA GLY A 45 4.38 6.15 9.66
C GLY A 45 5.46 5.09 9.94
N GLY A 46 6.72 5.42 9.63
CA GLY A 46 7.89 4.60 9.99
C GLY A 46 8.08 3.30 9.19
N SER A 47 7.45 3.17 8.02
CA SER A 47 7.48 1.94 7.22
C SER A 47 8.84 1.66 6.53
N ALA A 48 9.19 0.37 6.40
CA ALA A 48 10.32 -0.08 5.58
C ALA A 48 9.98 -0.27 4.10
N THR A 49 8.69 -0.26 3.76
CA THR A 49 8.17 -0.81 2.50
C THR A 49 7.89 0.28 1.47
N VAL A 50 7.95 -0.07 0.18
CA VAL A 50 7.43 0.74 -0.95
C VAL A 50 6.56 -0.10 -1.88
N ASP A 51 5.90 -1.10 -1.32
CA ASP A 51 5.08 -2.09 -2.01
C ASP A 51 3.64 -1.62 -2.28
N GLY A 52 3.34 -0.33 -2.05
CA GLY A 52 2.04 0.25 -2.38
C GLY A 52 0.86 -0.37 -1.60
N GLY A 53 1.13 -1.07 -0.50
CA GLY A 53 0.12 -1.81 0.25
C GLY A 53 -0.23 -3.19 -0.34
N MET A 54 0.48 -3.62 -1.39
CA MET A 54 0.27 -4.92 -2.03
C MET A 54 0.37 -6.08 -1.04
N GLY A 55 1.39 -6.09 -0.17
CA GLY A 55 1.53 -7.15 0.83
C GLY A 55 0.39 -7.16 1.84
N MET A 56 -0.01 -6.00 2.35
CA MET A 56 -1.15 -5.88 3.27
C MET A 56 -2.44 -6.41 2.63
N ALA A 57 -2.70 -6.06 1.37
CA ALA A 57 -3.86 -6.55 0.63
C ALA A 57 -3.80 -8.07 0.41
N GLN A 58 -2.62 -8.64 0.10
CA GLN A 58 -2.45 -10.10 -0.04
C GLN A 58 -2.71 -10.86 1.25
N ALA A 59 -2.27 -10.35 2.39
CA ALA A 59 -2.57 -10.95 3.70
C ALA A 59 -4.08 -10.96 4.02
N LEU A 60 -4.84 -10.07 3.37
CA LEU A 60 -6.29 -9.95 3.47
C LEU A 60 -7.04 -10.66 2.32
N GLY A 61 -6.34 -11.45 1.50
CA GLY A 61 -6.96 -12.31 0.48
C GLY A 61 -7.02 -11.73 -0.95
N VAL A 62 -6.44 -10.54 -1.19
CA VAL A 62 -6.33 -10.02 -2.57
C VAL A 62 -5.21 -10.74 -3.31
N ARG A 63 -5.41 -11.11 -4.58
CA ARG A 63 -4.36 -11.69 -5.43
C ARG A 63 -3.95 -10.69 -6.51
N PHE A 64 -2.65 -10.53 -6.71
CA PHE A 64 -2.08 -9.70 -7.77
C PHE A 64 -1.40 -10.62 -8.76
N LEU A 65 -1.79 -10.56 -10.03
CA LEU A 65 -1.23 -11.43 -11.06
C LEU A 65 -0.40 -10.62 -12.05
N ASP A 66 0.59 -11.28 -12.67
CA ASP A 66 1.26 -10.74 -13.84
C ASP A 66 0.53 -11.06 -15.15
N ALA A 67 1.13 -10.65 -16.28
CA ALA A 67 0.53 -10.81 -17.60
C ALA A 67 0.32 -12.27 -18.01
N ASP A 68 1.04 -13.20 -17.36
CA ASP A 68 0.94 -14.63 -17.60
C ASP A 68 -0.04 -15.31 -16.62
N GLY A 69 -0.77 -14.51 -15.82
CA GLY A 69 -1.72 -14.99 -14.81
C GLY A 69 -1.06 -15.57 -13.56
N GLN A 70 0.26 -15.35 -13.36
CA GLN A 70 0.98 -15.88 -12.21
C GLN A 70 0.88 -14.94 -11.01
N VAL A 71 0.69 -15.51 -9.81
CA VAL A 71 0.62 -14.73 -8.57
C VAL A 71 1.98 -14.09 -8.28
N LEU A 72 1.96 -12.78 -8.09
CA LEU A 72 3.13 -11.99 -7.74
C LEU A 72 3.39 -12.03 -6.23
N ALA A 73 4.65 -12.15 -5.85
CA ALA A 73 5.05 -12.04 -4.45
C ALA A 73 4.90 -10.59 -3.94
N ALA A 74 4.51 -10.48 -2.67
CA ALA A 74 4.20 -9.26 -1.92
C ALA A 74 5.40 -8.32 -1.72
N ASN A 75 5.86 -7.61 -2.74
CA ASN A 75 6.97 -6.66 -2.57
C ASN A 75 6.97 -5.53 -3.61
N GLY A 76 7.70 -4.45 -3.30
CA GLY A 76 7.76 -3.26 -4.16
C GLY A 76 8.47 -3.47 -5.50
N GLY A 77 9.29 -4.52 -5.63
CA GLY A 77 9.93 -4.90 -6.89
C GLY A 77 8.93 -5.44 -7.92
N ASN A 78 7.89 -6.12 -7.47
CA ASN A 78 6.89 -6.75 -8.34
C ASN A 78 5.74 -5.82 -8.76
N LEU A 79 5.59 -4.66 -8.13
CA LEU A 79 4.50 -3.73 -8.44
C LEU A 79 4.39 -3.40 -9.95
N ALA A 80 5.51 -3.20 -10.65
CA ALA A 80 5.47 -2.88 -12.08
C ALA A 80 5.02 -4.05 -12.98
N ARG A 81 4.94 -5.27 -12.45
CA ARG A 81 4.50 -6.47 -13.17
C ARG A 81 3.02 -6.75 -13.01
N VAL A 82 2.32 -6.06 -12.10
CA VAL A 82 0.89 -6.27 -11.84
C VAL A 82 0.10 -5.97 -13.12
N ALA A 83 -0.56 -7.00 -13.65
CA ALA A 83 -1.43 -6.91 -14.81
C ALA A 83 -2.92 -6.98 -14.43
N SER A 84 -3.26 -7.79 -13.41
CA SER A 84 -4.62 -7.91 -12.87
C SER A 84 -4.63 -8.04 -11.34
N ILE A 85 -5.79 -7.74 -10.76
CA ILE A 85 -6.06 -7.82 -9.32
C ILE A 85 -7.36 -8.61 -9.16
N GLU A 86 -7.32 -9.69 -8.38
CA GLU A 86 -8.47 -10.52 -8.02
C GLU A 86 -8.82 -10.30 -6.55
N MET A 87 -10.11 -10.13 -6.26
CA MET A 87 -10.60 -9.80 -4.90
C MET A 87 -11.63 -10.81 -4.39
N ASP A 88 -11.85 -11.92 -5.09
CA ASP A 88 -12.87 -12.91 -4.74
C ASP A 88 -12.61 -13.58 -3.37
N GLU A 89 -11.35 -13.69 -2.98
CA GLU A 89 -10.91 -14.23 -1.69
C GLU A 89 -10.66 -13.14 -0.64
N CYS A 90 -10.97 -11.88 -0.95
CA CYS A 90 -10.78 -10.76 -0.02
C CYS A 90 -11.63 -10.96 1.24
N ASP A 91 -11.07 -10.66 2.41
CA ASP A 91 -11.73 -10.87 3.70
C ASP A 91 -13.06 -10.08 3.75
N PRO A 92 -14.21 -10.78 3.76
CA PRO A 92 -15.52 -10.13 3.62
C PRO A 92 -15.86 -9.23 4.82
N ARG A 93 -15.16 -9.40 5.96
CA ARG A 93 -15.38 -8.58 7.15
C ARG A 93 -14.90 -7.14 6.95
N LEU A 94 -14.02 -6.90 5.98
CA LEU A 94 -13.56 -5.55 5.62
C LEU A 94 -14.71 -4.66 5.17
N ALA A 95 -15.74 -5.21 4.50
CA ALA A 95 -16.92 -4.45 4.07
C ALA A 95 -17.67 -3.80 5.25
N ASN A 96 -17.60 -4.42 6.43
CA ASN A 96 -18.25 -3.95 7.65
C ASN A 96 -17.26 -3.38 8.67
N CYS A 97 -16.01 -3.14 8.27
CA CYS A 97 -14.97 -2.59 9.12
C CYS A 97 -14.65 -1.16 8.70
N HIS A 98 -14.82 -0.21 9.62
CA HIS A 98 -14.37 1.16 9.45
C HIS A 98 -12.87 1.24 9.73
N ILE A 99 -12.08 1.63 8.74
CA ILE A 99 -10.62 1.75 8.87
C ILE A 99 -10.23 3.21 8.65
N GLU A 100 -9.71 3.84 9.69
CA GLU A 100 -9.16 5.19 9.64
C GLU A 100 -7.64 5.13 9.53
N VAL A 101 -7.08 5.86 8.58
CA VAL A 101 -5.62 5.88 8.37
C VAL A 101 -5.07 7.21 8.84
N ALA A 102 -4.22 7.17 9.86
CA ALA A 102 -3.49 8.35 10.31
C ALA A 102 -2.31 8.61 9.37
N CYS A 103 -2.44 9.64 8.53
CA CYS A 103 -1.46 10.07 7.54
C CYS A 103 -1.10 11.55 7.76
N ASP A 104 0.19 11.84 7.90
CA ASP A 104 0.76 13.16 8.18
C ASP A 104 1.32 13.86 6.93
N VAL A 105 1.21 13.23 5.76
CA VAL A 105 1.76 13.71 4.48
C VAL A 105 0.72 13.68 3.36
N ASP A 106 0.86 14.57 2.37
CA ASP A 106 -0.05 14.73 1.23
C ASP A 106 0.53 14.15 -0.09
N ASN A 107 1.61 13.37 0.00
CA ASN A 107 2.29 12.81 -1.16
C ASN A 107 1.39 11.82 -1.92
N PRO A 108 1.22 11.97 -3.26
CA PRO A 108 0.48 10.99 -4.05
C PRO A 108 1.20 9.63 -4.07
N LEU A 109 0.51 8.59 -4.55
CA LEU A 109 1.11 7.26 -4.66
C LEU A 109 2.29 7.24 -5.65
N VAL A 110 2.15 7.93 -6.78
CA VAL A 110 3.14 7.97 -7.88
C VAL A 110 3.49 9.37 -8.35
N GLY A 111 4.53 9.47 -9.18
CA GLY A 111 5.02 10.72 -9.77
C GLY A 111 6.22 11.32 -9.03
N PRO A 112 6.68 12.52 -9.44
CA PRO A 112 7.88 13.14 -8.88
C PRO A 112 7.79 13.44 -7.37
N ARG A 113 6.57 13.71 -6.87
CA ARG A 113 6.28 13.87 -5.43
C ARG A 113 5.70 12.60 -4.80
N GLY A 114 5.75 11.47 -5.50
CA GLY A 114 5.12 10.23 -5.09
C GLY A 114 5.81 9.59 -3.89
N ALA A 115 5.07 8.79 -3.11
CA ALA A 115 5.54 8.18 -1.88
C ALA A 115 6.86 7.40 -2.05
N ALA A 116 7.01 6.63 -3.13
CA ALA A 116 8.25 5.89 -3.40
C ALA A 116 9.43 6.78 -3.80
N ALA A 117 9.17 7.91 -4.47
CA ALA A 117 10.21 8.86 -4.87
C ALA A 117 10.72 9.66 -3.65
N VAL A 118 9.81 10.10 -2.79
CA VAL A 118 10.11 10.94 -1.62
C VAL A 118 10.63 10.13 -0.43
N PHE A 119 9.96 9.03 -0.08
CA PHE A 119 10.30 8.23 1.11
C PHE A 119 11.15 7.00 0.81
N GLY A 120 11.34 6.65 -0.47
CA GLY A 120 12.19 5.51 -0.86
C GLY A 120 13.66 5.66 -0.45
N PRO A 121 14.32 6.83 -0.62
CA PRO A 121 15.73 7.00 -0.28
C PRO A 121 16.07 6.66 1.18
N GLN A 122 15.28 7.13 2.15
CA GLN A 122 15.50 6.85 3.58
C GLN A 122 15.27 5.38 3.98
N LYS A 123 14.58 4.61 3.14
CA LYS A 123 14.28 3.18 3.37
C LYS A 123 15.38 2.26 2.85
N ARG A 124 16.47 2.81 2.30
CA ARG A 124 17.62 2.07 1.74
C ARG A 124 18.71 1.88 2.78
N GLY A 125 19.45 0.79 2.62
CA GLY A 125 20.67 0.52 3.38
C GLY A 125 21.89 1.26 2.85
N ASN A 126 22.94 1.33 3.68
CA ASN A 126 24.20 2.00 3.37
C ASN A 126 25.13 1.18 2.44
N ALA A 127 24.65 0.08 1.88
CA ALA A 127 25.46 -0.79 1.04
C ALA A 127 25.82 -0.07 -0.27
N GLY A 128 27.10 0.26 -0.44
CA GLY A 128 27.71 0.98 -1.55
C GLY A 128 27.68 0.27 -2.90
N ASN A 129 26.53 -0.23 -3.33
CA ASN A 129 26.35 -0.74 -4.68
C ASN A 129 25.22 0.02 -5.38
N GLY A 130 25.63 0.99 -6.19
CA GLY A 130 24.78 1.89 -6.96
C GLY A 130 23.96 1.22 -8.05
N ARG A 131 22.99 0.36 -7.69
CA ARG A 131 21.87 0.06 -8.57
C ARG A 131 20.74 1.03 -8.25
N ARG A 132 20.50 2.00 -9.15
CA ARG A 132 19.34 2.88 -9.17
C ARG A 132 18.06 2.06 -9.27
N ALA A 133 17.63 1.49 -8.15
CA ALA A 133 16.42 0.67 -8.08
C ALA A 133 15.24 1.60 -7.81
N GLY A 134 14.82 2.32 -8.84
CA GLY A 134 13.79 3.37 -8.73
C GLY A 134 12.94 3.43 -9.99
N THR A 135 12.26 2.34 -10.37
CA THR A 135 11.26 2.38 -11.44
C THR A 135 10.02 1.53 -11.19
N GLY A 136 10.05 0.53 -10.29
CA GLY A 136 8.91 -0.35 -10.00
C GLY A 136 7.66 0.42 -9.52
N ALA A 137 7.76 1.06 -8.35
CA ALA A 137 6.70 1.89 -7.81
C ALA A 137 6.42 3.18 -8.64
N ALA A 138 7.41 3.68 -9.38
CA ALA A 138 7.22 4.84 -10.27
C ALA A 138 6.40 4.50 -11.53
N LYS A 139 6.44 3.23 -11.97
CA LYS A 139 5.67 2.70 -13.11
C LYS A 139 4.35 2.07 -12.70
N PHE A 140 4.17 1.74 -11.42
CA PHE A 140 2.92 1.20 -10.89
C PHE A 140 1.80 2.23 -10.99
N ARG A 141 0.99 2.14 -12.03
CA ARG A 141 -0.26 2.87 -12.11
C ARG A 141 -1.33 1.91 -11.64
N PRO A 142 -1.80 1.98 -10.38
CA PRO A 142 -2.87 1.07 -9.97
C PRO A 142 -4.06 1.27 -10.92
N ARG A 143 -4.43 0.21 -11.61
CA ARG A 143 -5.72 0.10 -12.28
C ARG A 143 -6.63 -0.54 -11.26
N PHE A 144 -7.25 0.27 -10.41
CA PHE A 144 -8.35 -0.20 -9.58
C PHE A 144 -9.57 -0.32 -10.49
N THR A 145 -9.83 -1.53 -10.99
CA THR A 145 -11.11 -1.87 -11.58
C THR A 145 -12.02 -2.31 -10.44
N THR A 146 -12.93 -1.43 -10.01
CA THR A 146 -14.09 -1.87 -9.24
C THR A 146 -14.98 -2.72 -10.15
N ALA A 147 -15.75 -3.64 -9.56
CA ALA A 147 -16.71 -4.50 -10.27
C ALA A 147 -17.74 -3.72 -11.12
N ASN A 148 -17.84 -2.39 -10.95
CA ASN A 148 -18.75 -1.50 -11.66
C ASN A 148 -18.08 -0.47 -12.58
N GLY A 149 -16.91 -0.77 -13.13
CA GLY A 149 -16.33 0.02 -14.21
C GLY A 149 -15.33 1.07 -13.76
N ASN A 150 -14.38 1.29 -14.68
CA ASN A 150 -13.13 2.01 -14.56
C ASN A 150 -13.26 3.39 -13.88
N GLN A 151 -12.61 3.59 -12.72
CA GLN A 151 -12.31 4.94 -12.21
C GLN A 151 -10.80 5.14 -12.08
N ARG A 152 -10.29 6.14 -12.82
CA ARG A 152 -8.99 6.76 -12.52
C ARG A 152 -9.13 7.55 -11.23
N LEU A 153 -8.17 7.42 -10.33
CA LEU A 153 -8.00 8.38 -9.23
C LEU A 153 -7.90 9.80 -9.83
N PRO A 154 -8.62 10.80 -9.29
CA PRO A 154 -8.53 12.16 -9.79
C PRO A 154 -7.09 12.68 -9.64
N ASP A 155 -6.57 13.28 -10.71
CA ASP A 155 -5.31 14.03 -10.65
C ASP A 155 -5.51 15.15 -9.62
N GLY A 156 -4.72 15.13 -8.55
CA GLY A 156 -4.88 15.99 -7.38
C GLY A 156 -4.97 17.48 -7.74
N GLY A 157 -6.20 17.99 -7.83
CA GLY A 157 -6.52 19.39 -8.02
C GLY A 157 -7.01 19.99 -6.70
N ARG A 158 -6.36 21.08 -6.27
CA ARG A 158 -6.68 21.86 -5.06
C ARG A 158 -8.18 22.14 -4.91
N ARG A 159 -8.70 22.01 -3.68
CA ARG A 159 -9.65 22.99 -3.13
C ARG A 159 -9.00 23.65 -1.92
N ARG A 160 -8.85 24.97 -1.99
CA ARG A 160 -8.44 25.83 -0.86
C ARG A 160 -9.68 26.15 -0.03
N GLY A 161 -9.52 26.14 1.29
CA GLY A 161 -10.38 26.86 2.23
C GLY A 161 -11.24 25.96 3.11
N GLY A 162 -10.85 25.83 4.38
CA GLY A 162 -11.59 25.15 5.42
C GLY A 162 -10.65 24.37 6.32
N ARG A 163 -10.50 24.80 7.58
CA ARG A 163 -9.86 24.02 8.64
C ARG A 163 -10.68 22.75 8.76
N ASP A 164 -10.08 21.61 8.44
CA ASP A 164 -10.46 20.23 8.77
C ASP A 164 -9.65 19.33 7.83
N GLY A 165 -8.49 18.87 8.30
CA GLY A 165 -7.56 18.05 7.53
C GLY A 165 -8.09 16.63 7.32
N TYR A 166 -9.04 16.47 6.41
CA TYR A 166 -9.55 15.17 5.96
C TYR A 166 -8.83 14.74 4.68
N CYS A 167 -7.91 13.79 4.80
CA CYS A 167 -7.46 12.96 3.67
C CYS A 167 -8.36 11.72 3.59
N GLY A 168 -9.59 11.92 3.11
CA GLY A 168 -10.54 10.84 2.85
C GLY A 168 -10.10 9.99 1.66
N GLY A 169 -9.34 8.93 1.94
CA GLY A 169 -9.19 7.78 1.05
C GLY A 169 -10.14 6.68 1.47
N GLY A 170 -11.45 6.91 1.30
CA GLY A 170 -12.47 5.91 1.60
C GLY A 170 -12.29 4.70 0.68
N ILE A 171 -12.21 3.51 1.27
CA ILE A 171 -12.48 2.26 0.56
C ILE A 171 -13.89 2.41 -0.02
N PRO A 172 -14.11 2.19 -1.34
CA PRO A 172 -15.43 2.40 -1.93
C PRO A 172 -16.43 1.48 -1.24
N GLN A 173 -17.46 2.07 -0.64
CA GLN A 173 -18.59 1.33 -0.11
C GLN A 173 -19.24 0.55 -1.26
N CYS A 174 -19.33 -0.76 -1.12
CA CYS A 174 -20.18 -1.60 -1.97
C CYS A 174 -21.64 -1.22 -1.71
N GLY A 175 -22.21 -0.41 -2.58
CA GLY A 175 -23.65 -0.18 -2.64
C GLY A 175 -24.36 -1.39 -3.24
N TYR A 176 -25.46 -1.79 -2.61
CA TYR A 176 -26.52 -2.58 -3.24
C TYR A 176 -27.14 -1.84 -4.43
#